data_AF-A0A919N7W1-F1
#
_entry.id   AF-A0A919N7W1-F1
#
_cell.length_a   1.000
_cell.length_b   1.000
_cell.length_c   1.000
_cell.angle_alpha   90.00
_cell.angle_beta   90.00
_cell.angle_gamma   90.00
#
_symmetry.space_group_name_H-M   'P 1'
#
loop_
_entity.id
_entity.type
_entity.pdbx_description
1 polymer ?
#
loop_
_entity_poly.entity_id
_entity_poly.type
_entity_poly.pdbx_seq_one_letter_code
_entity_poly.pdbx_strand_id
1 'polypeptide(L)'
;MSLGVSGVLSRVAELQEQLGLNSPPPAVTGTSGGKFASALAQATGTGQGKAAAAGPSGDDVVTAARGYLGTPYVFGGTDPKKGLDCSGLVQQVYGDLGIKLPRNSWQQATAGRPVASLADAKPGDVLAFDSPVDHVAIYIGDNKMIAAPKPGDHVKIQSVYERPTHIRRILDDVPAVAVQDMSSLRPAGLRGSAAGGGLPGVPYADLFVKAGARYDVSPKLLAAVAKVESGYNPRAVSKAGAQGLMQLMPGTAKGLGVTDAFDPEQAVNGAAKMLRGLLKEFKSVPLALAAYNAGGGAVHRYGGIPPFSETQAYVPKVQKALAALGG
;
A
#
# COMPACT_ATOMS: atom_id res chain seq x y z
N MET A 1 -26.70 -6.85 45.44
CA MET A 1 -25.26 -6.57 45.61
C MET A 1 -24.79 -5.82 44.37
N SER A 2 -24.64 -4.51 44.46
CA SER A 2 -24.08 -3.65 43.42
C SER A 2 -23.12 -2.68 44.11
N LEU A 3 -21.84 -2.77 43.79
CA LEU A 3 -20.78 -1.92 44.35
C LEU A 3 -20.78 -0.60 43.59
N GLY A 4 -21.27 0.46 44.24
CA GLY A 4 -21.34 1.81 43.68
C GLY A 4 -19.98 2.52 43.63
N VAL A 5 -19.92 3.55 42.80
CA VAL A 5 -18.76 4.40 42.44
C VAL A 5 -17.92 4.89 43.63
N SER A 6 -18.50 5.00 44.83
CA SER A 6 -17.78 5.36 46.06
C SER A 6 -16.69 4.34 46.46
N GLY A 7 -16.86 3.05 46.15
CA GLY A 7 -15.85 2.03 46.43
C GLY A 7 -14.60 2.13 45.54
N VAL A 8 -14.74 2.70 44.34
CA VAL A 8 -13.62 2.91 43.40
C VAL A 8 -12.76 4.10 43.82
N LEU A 9 -13.37 5.16 44.35
CA LEU A 9 -12.64 6.33 44.84
C LEU A 9 -11.84 6.05 46.11
N SER A 10 -12.38 5.23 47.03
CA SER A 10 -11.63 4.78 48.21
C SER A 10 -10.41 3.94 47.84
N ARG A 11 -10.48 3.15 46.75
CA ARG A 11 -9.35 2.32 46.29
C ARG A 11 -8.23 3.14 45.64
N VAL A 12 -8.56 4.27 45.01
CA VAL A 12 -7.56 5.19 44.42
C VAL A 12 -6.77 5.92 45.51
N ALA A 13 -7.44 6.37 46.57
CA ALA A 13 -6.78 7.03 47.70
C ALA A 13 -5.82 6.08 48.45
N GLU A 14 -6.22 4.83 48.66
CA GLU A 14 -5.41 3.79 49.32
C GLU A 14 -4.15 3.43 48.52
N LEU A 15 -4.24 3.45 47.18
CA LEU A 15 -3.10 3.22 46.27
C LEU A 15 -2.12 4.39 46.22
N GLN A 16 -2.59 5.63 46.39
CA GLN A 16 -1.72 6.81 46.41
C GLN A 16 -0.87 6.90 47.69
N GLU A 17 -1.38 6.37 48.81
CA GLU A 17 -0.66 6.30 50.08
C GLU A 17 0.40 5.18 50.09
N GLN A 18 0.08 4.01 49.50
CA GLN A 18 1.05 2.91 49.35
C GLN A 18 2.21 3.23 48.39
N LEU A 19 2.03 4.16 47.46
CA LEU A 19 3.03 4.57 46.47
C LEU A 19 3.85 5.80 46.88
N GLY A 20 3.62 6.38 48.06
CA GLY A 20 4.43 7.48 48.59
C GLY A 20 4.38 8.78 47.77
N LEU A 21 3.30 9.03 47.02
CA LEU A 21 3.18 10.18 46.10
C LEU A 21 2.66 11.47 46.76
N ASN A 22 2.54 11.52 48.09
CA ASN A 22 2.04 12.67 48.83
C ASN A 22 3.17 13.53 49.42
N SER A 23 3.92 14.22 48.57
CA SER A 23 4.68 15.40 48.98
C SER A 23 4.75 16.42 47.84
N PRO A 24 4.35 17.69 48.07
CA PRO A 24 4.54 18.74 47.06
C PRO A 24 6.03 19.09 46.95
N PRO A 25 6.56 19.32 45.74
CA PRO A 25 7.94 19.79 45.57
C PRO A 25 8.10 21.24 46.06
N PRO A 26 9.29 21.63 46.56
CA PRO A 26 9.54 23.00 47.02
C PRO A 26 9.55 24.00 45.84
N ALA A 27 9.01 25.18 46.08
CA ALA A 27 8.99 26.28 45.12
C ALA A 27 10.40 26.80 44.82
N VAL A 28 10.81 26.75 43.56
CA VAL A 28 12.03 27.41 43.06
C VAL A 28 11.66 28.77 42.48
N THR A 29 12.08 29.83 43.16
CA THR A 29 12.07 31.21 42.64
C THR A 29 13.27 31.39 41.70
N GLY A 30 13.01 31.42 40.39
CA GLY A 30 14.05 31.62 39.38
C GLY A 30 13.52 32.41 38.18
N THR A 31 14.19 33.52 37.88
CA THR A 31 13.86 34.57 36.90
C THR A 31 13.88 34.13 35.43
N SER A 32 13.67 32.85 35.12
CA SER A 32 13.69 32.28 33.76
C SER A 32 12.31 32.12 33.11
N GLY A 33 11.23 32.21 33.89
CA GLY A 33 9.85 32.09 33.37
C GLY A 33 9.43 33.24 32.44
N GLY A 34 9.87 34.48 32.73
CA GLY A 34 9.52 35.65 31.92
C GLY A 34 10.18 35.67 30.54
N LYS A 35 11.40 35.15 30.43
CA LYS A 35 12.11 35.01 29.14
C LYS A 35 11.55 33.85 28.31
N PHE A 36 11.13 32.76 28.96
CA PHE A 36 10.43 31.67 28.27
C PHE A 36 9.04 32.11 27.80
N ALA A 37 8.27 32.82 28.64
CA ALA A 37 6.96 33.35 28.27
C ALA A 37 7.07 34.41 27.15
N SER A 38 8.12 35.24 27.15
CA SER A 38 8.36 36.20 26.07
C SER A 38 8.86 35.52 24.79
N ALA A 39 9.66 34.45 24.89
CA ALA A 39 10.05 33.63 23.74
C ALA A 39 8.87 32.83 23.17
N LEU A 40 7.98 32.33 24.03
CA LEU A 40 6.74 31.66 23.64
C LEU A 40 5.73 32.65 23.04
N ALA A 41 5.62 33.87 23.58
CA ALA A 41 4.80 34.94 23.04
C ALA A 41 5.35 35.52 21.73
N GLN A 42 6.67 35.52 21.51
CA GLN A 42 7.25 35.82 20.20
C GLN A 42 7.12 34.64 19.21
N ALA A 43 7.09 33.41 19.70
CA ALA A 43 6.81 32.22 18.89
C ALA A 43 5.31 32.03 18.57
N THR A 44 4.40 32.66 19.34
CA THR A 44 2.94 32.55 19.18
C THR A 44 2.24 33.88 18.87
N GLY A 45 3.01 34.97 18.82
CA GLY A 45 2.53 36.30 18.48
C GLY A 45 2.27 36.40 17.00
N THR A 46 0.99 36.30 16.63
CA THR A 46 0.26 37.01 15.55
C THR A 46 1.10 37.84 14.57
N GLY A 47 2.06 37.21 13.91
CA GLY A 47 2.50 37.63 12.59
C GLY A 47 1.29 37.46 11.68
N GLN A 48 0.96 38.49 10.92
CA GLN A 48 0.08 38.37 9.76
C GLN A 48 0.66 37.26 8.87
N GLY A 49 0.20 36.04 9.10
CA GLY A 49 0.58 34.87 8.34
C GLY A 49 0.09 35.12 6.93
N LYS A 50 1.03 35.28 6.01
CA LYS A 50 0.80 34.93 4.61
C LYS A 50 0.21 33.53 4.66
N ALA A 51 -1.09 33.39 4.39
CA ALA A 51 -1.80 32.12 4.50
C ALA A 51 -0.93 31.04 3.87
N ALA A 52 -0.52 30.04 4.65
CA ALA A 52 0.04 28.83 4.08
C ALA A 52 -0.97 28.39 3.03
N ALA A 53 -0.54 28.25 1.77
CA ALA A 53 -1.42 27.84 0.70
C ALA A 53 -2.16 26.59 1.17
N ALA A 54 -3.47 26.68 1.33
CA ALA A 54 -4.28 25.53 1.70
C ALA A 54 -3.98 24.43 0.68
N GLY A 55 -3.68 23.22 1.16
CA GLY A 55 -3.47 22.08 0.28
C GLY A 55 -4.69 21.83 -0.62
N PRO A 56 -4.53 21.04 -1.70
CA PRO A 56 -5.62 20.74 -2.62
C PRO A 56 -6.85 20.19 -1.88
N SER A 57 -8.02 20.69 -2.25
CA SER A 57 -9.32 20.35 -1.70
C SER A 57 -10.02 19.25 -2.51
N GLY A 58 -11.12 18.71 -1.95
CA GLY A 58 -11.97 17.77 -2.69
C GLY A 58 -12.54 18.34 -3.99
N ASP A 59 -12.84 19.63 -4.00
CA ASP A 59 -13.35 20.32 -5.19
C ASP A 59 -12.27 20.48 -6.27
N ASP A 60 -11.00 20.61 -5.86
CA ASP A 60 -9.86 20.59 -6.80
C ASP A 60 -9.71 19.21 -7.44
N VAL A 61 -9.91 18.11 -6.69
CA VAL A 61 -9.94 16.74 -7.24
C VAL A 61 -11.08 16.58 -8.23
N VAL A 62 -12.27 17.06 -7.92
CA VAL A 62 -13.41 16.98 -8.85
C VAL A 62 -13.15 17.80 -10.12
N THR A 63 -12.57 18.98 -9.98
CA THR A 63 -12.22 19.85 -11.11
C THR A 63 -11.19 19.19 -12.01
N ALA A 64 -10.12 18.64 -11.44
CA ALA A 64 -9.11 17.89 -12.18
C ALA A 64 -9.72 16.64 -12.85
N ALA A 65 -10.56 15.88 -12.15
CA ALA A 65 -11.25 14.71 -12.70
C ALA A 65 -12.14 15.04 -13.92
N ARG A 66 -12.79 16.21 -13.92
CA ARG A 66 -13.60 16.67 -15.07
C ARG A 66 -12.77 16.93 -16.32
N GLY A 67 -11.48 17.27 -16.18
CA GLY A 67 -10.56 17.45 -17.30
C GLY A 67 -10.32 16.17 -18.11
N TYR A 68 -10.60 15.00 -17.53
CA TYR A 68 -10.42 13.71 -18.18
C TYR A 68 -11.68 13.16 -18.86
N LEU A 69 -12.82 13.84 -18.76
CA LEU A 69 -14.07 13.38 -19.37
C LEU A 69 -13.91 13.15 -20.88
N GLY A 70 -14.44 12.03 -21.38
CA GLY A 70 -14.30 11.61 -22.77
C GLY A 70 -13.02 10.83 -23.09
N THR A 71 -12.05 10.74 -22.16
CA THR A 71 -10.84 9.93 -22.36
C THR A 71 -11.21 8.46 -22.57
N PRO A 72 -10.76 7.79 -23.64
CA PRO A 72 -11.08 6.38 -23.88
C PRO A 72 -10.59 5.48 -22.75
N TYR A 73 -11.37 4.45 -22.43
CA TYR A 73 -10.89 3.41 -21.52
C TYR A 73 -9.87 2.52 -22.21
N VAL A 74 -8.72 2.32 -21.57
CA VAL A 74 -7.72 1.32 -21.98
C VAL A 74 -7.25 0.56 -20.75
N PHE A 75 -7.43 -0.77 -20.74
CA PHE A 75 -6.98 -1.62 -19.65
C PHE A 75 -5.46 -1.49 -19.44
N GLY A 76 -5.03 -1.20 -18.21
CA GLY A 76 -3.62 -0.92 -17.92
C GLY A 76 -3.14 0.44 -18.46
N GLY A 77 -4.04 1.34 -18.85
CA GLY A 77 -3.73 2.67 -19.38
C GLY A 77 -3.33 3.66 -18.29
N THR A 78 -2.34 4.51 -18.57
CA THR A 78 -1.85 5.59 -17.68
C THR A 78 -1.59 6.89 -18.44
N ASP A 79 -1.82 6.92 -19.74
CA ASP A 79 -1.54 8.07 -20.61
C ASP A 79 -2.88 8.62 -21.09
N PRO A 80 -3.31 9.81 -20.63
CA PRO A 80 -4.60 10.40 -21.00
C PRO A 80 -4.79 10.55 -22.51
N LYS A 81 -3.70 10.69 -23.28
CA LYS A 81 -3.77 10.81 -24.74
C LYS A 81 -4.04 9.47 -25.44
N LYS A 82 -3.72 8.36 -24.78
CA LYS A 82 -3.89 6.99 -25.31
C LYS A 82 -5.06 6.26 -24.67
N GLY A 83 -5.49 6.71 -23.49
CA GLY A 83 -6.56 6.13 -22.71
C GLY A 83 -6.12 5.72 -21.30
N LEU A 84 -7.10 5.65 -20.41
CA LEU A 84 -6.91 5.40 -18.98
C LEU A 84 -7.76 4.20 -18.53
N ASP A 85 -7.28 3.42 -17.57
CA ASP A 85 -8.16 2.55 -16.79
C ASP A 85 -8.63 3.23 -15.50
N CYS A 86 -9.48 2.55 -14.72
CA CYS A 86 -10.06 3.06 -13.48
C CYS A 86 -9.00 3.62 -12.52
N SER A 87 -7.96 2.85 -12.24
CA SER A 87 -6.86 3.24 -11.35
C SER A 87 -5.88 4.24 -11.97
N GLY A 88 -5.69 4.21 -13.29
CA GLY A 88 -4.92 5.18 -14.04
C GLY A 88 -5.55 6.57 -14.01
N LEU A 89 -6.88 6.65 -14.12
CA LEU A 89 -7.64 7.89 -13.94
C LEU A 89 -7.45 8.47 -12.54
N VAL A 90 -7.69 7.68 -11.49
CA VAL A 90 -7.52 8.13 -10.10
C VAL A 90 -6.08 8.57 -9.85
N GLN A 91 -5.09 7.84 -10.37
CA GLN A 91 -3.69 8.22 -10.25
C GLN A 91 -3.36 9.55 -10.94
N GLN A 92 -3.91 9.80 -12.14
CA GLN A 92 -3.66 11.05 -12.88
C GLN A 92 -4.28 12.25 -12.18
N VAL A 93 -5.55 12.16 -11.78
CA VAL A 93 -6.26 13.26 -11.11
C VAL A 93 -5.55 13.71 -9.84
N TYR A 94 -5.15 12.75 -8.99
CA TYR A 94 -4.41 13.08 -7.78
C TYR A 94 -2.97 13.52 -8.08
N GLY A 95 -2.36 12.98 -9.14
CA GLY A 95 -1.03 13.38 -9.61
C GLY A 95 -0.97 14.84 -10.07
N ASP A 96 -2.00 15.34 -10.74
CA ASP A 96 -2.14 16.75 -11.15
C ASP A 96 -2.13 17.71 -9.95
N LEU A 97 -2.56 17.22 -8.78
CA LEU A 97 -2.57 17.93 -7.51
C LEU A 97 -1.31 17.66 -6.67
N GLY A 98 -0.31 16.98 -7.23
CA GLY A 98 0.94 16.65 -6.57
C GLY A 98 0.87 15.44 -5.60
N ILE A 99 -0.23 14.69 -5.60
CA ILE A 99 -0.46 13.56 -4.70
C ILE A 99 -0.17 12.25 -5.42
N LYS A 100 0.77 11.47 -4.88
CA LYS A 100 1.16 10.18 -5.46
C LYS A 100 0.28 9.06 -4.92
N LEU A 101 -0.54 8.47 -5.78
CA LEU A 101 -1.30 7.26 -5.48
C LEU A 101 -0.69 6.00 -6.13
N PRO A 102 -0.83 4.82 -5.50
CA PRO A 102 -0.47 3.54 -6.10
C PRO A 102 -1.14 3.33 -7.46
N ARG A 103 -0.52 2.57 -8.36
CA ARG A 103 -1.08 2.29 -9.69
C ARG A 103 -2.29 1.36 -9.68
N ASN A 104 -2.43 0.52 -8.65
CA ASN A 104 -3.43 -0.54 -8.63
C ASN A 104 -4.67 -0.12 -7.83
N SER A 105 -5.86 -0.41 -8.36
CA SER A 105 -7.17 -0.10 -7.76
C SER A 105 -7.30 -0.61 -6.32
N TRP A 106 -6.89 -1.85 -6.05
CA TRP A 106 -6.91 -2.42 -4.71
C TRP A 106 -5.97 -1.72 -3.71
N GLN A 107 -4.81 -1.21 -4.17
CA GLN A 107 -3.91 -0.43 -3.33
C GLN A 107 -4.47 0.97 -3.06
N GLN A 108 -5.07 1.59 -4.07
CA GLN A 108 -5.80 2.86 -3.92
C GLN A 108 -6.96 2.71 -2.93
N ALA A 109 -7.65 1.57 -2.94
CA ALA A 109 -8.68 1.21 -1.96
C ALA A 109 -8.17 0.98 -0.54
N THR A 110 -6.87 1.16 -0.28
CA THR A 110 -6.25 1.19 1.06
C THR A 110 -5.55 2.51 1.37
N ALA A 111 -5.49 3.44 0.42
CA ALA A 111 -4.84 4.73 0.58
C ALA A 111 -5.69 5.68 1.43
N GLY A 112 -5.05 6.63 2.11
CA GLY A 112 -5.73 7.61 2.95
C GLY A 112 -6.54 6.97 4.10
N ARG A 113 -7.49 7.74 4.63
CA ARG A 113 -8.33 7.29 5.73
C ARG A 113 -9.63 6.63 5.23
N PRO A 114 -10.13 5.58 5.89
CA PRO A 114 -11.44 5.03 5.57
C PRO A 114 -12.55 6.05 5.86
N VAL A 115 -13.58 6.02 5.03
CA VAL A 115 -14.84 6.73 5.23
C VAL A 115 -15.92 5.66 5.44
N ALA A 116 -16.71 5.79 6.50
CA ALA A 116 -17.58 4.72 6.99
C ALA A 116 -18.72 4.38 6.02
N SER A 117 -19.24 5.38 5.31
CA SER A 117 -20.38 5.20 4.42
C SER A 117 -20.40 6.24 3.30
N LEU A 118 -21.24 6.01 2.29
CA LEU A 118 -21.45 6.99 1.21
C LEU A 118 -22.11 8.29 1.72
N ALA A 119 -22.83 8.24 2.84
CA ALA A 119 -23.38 9.44 3.48
C ALA A 119 -22.28 10.33 4.10
N ASP A 120 -21.17 9.72 4.52
CA ASP A 120 -20.00 10.42 5.05
C ASP A 120 -19.01 10.82 3.95
N ALA A 121 -19.23 10.36 2.72
CA ALA A 121 -18.35 10.62 1.58
C ALA A 121 -18.46 12.08 1.13
N LYS A 122 -17.32 12.64 0.76
CA LYS A 122 -17.17 14.02 0.28
C LYS A 122 -16.63 14.00 -1.15
N PRO A 123 -16.94 15.04 -1.95
CA PRO A 123 -16.28 15.25 -3.24
C PRO A 123 -14.77 15.03 -3.14
N GLY A 124 -14.22 14.27 -4.08
CA GLY A 124 -12.82 13.86 -4.12
C GLY A 124 -12.55 12.48 -3.51
N ASP A 125 -13.38 11.95 -2.60
CA ASP A 125 -13.15 10.62 -2.02
C ASP A 125 -13.10 9.53 -3.11
N VAL A 126 -12.18 8.57 -2.94
CA VAL A 126 -12.06 7.42 -3.85
C VAL A 126 -13.05 6.35 -3.43
N LEU A 127 -13.96 5.98 -4.34
CA LEU A 127 -14.86 4.86 -4.20
C LEU A 127 -14.19 3.61 -4.79
N ALA A 128 -14.22 2.51 -4.06
CA ALA A 128 -13.74 1.22 -4.51
C ALA A 128 -14.88 0.21 -4.48
N PHE A 129 -15.00 -0.57 -5.54
CA PHE A 129 -16.08 -1.53 -5.76
C PHE A 129 -15.52 -2.93 -5.88
N ASP A 130 -16.37 -3.92 -5.66
CA ASP A 130 -16.05 -5.35 -5.64
C ASP A 130 -15.11 -5.79 -4.51
N SER A 131 -15.06 -7.12 -4.31
CA SER A 131 -14.12 -7.79 -3.42
C SER A 131 -13.57 -9.05 -4.11
N PRO A 132 -12.29 -9.05 -4.54
CA PRO A 132 -11.32 -7.95 -4.46
C PRO A 132 -11.72 -6.73 -5.30
N VAL A 133 -11.13 -5.58 -4.98
CA VAL A 133 -11.42 -4.33 -5.68
C VAL A 133 -10.92 -4.40 -7.12
N ASP A 134 -11.85 -4.40 -8.07
CA ASP A 134 -11.57 -4.36 -9.52
C ASP A 134 -11.79 -2.94 -10.09
N HIS A 135 -12.78 -2.22 -9.56
CA HIS A 135 -13.14 -0.89 -10.02
C HIS A 135 -12.93 0.17 -8.94
N VAL A 136 -12.42 1.33 -9.35
CA VAL A 136 -12.27 2.53 -8.52
C VAL A 136 -12.74 3.76 -9.29
N ALA A 137 -13.33 4.71 -8.56
CA ALA A 137 -13.87 5.94 -9.11
C ALA A 137 -13.70 7.09 -8.12
N ILE A 138 -13.90 8.32 -8.60
CA ILE A 138 -13.82 9.54 -7.78
C ILE A 138 -15.24 10.01 -7.49
N TYR A 139 -15.61 10.11 -6.21
CA TYR A 139 -16.89 10.64 -5.78
C TYR A 139 -16.97 12.14 -6.04
N ILE A 140 -18.10 12.61 -6.56
CA ILE A 140 -18.29 14.04 -6.88
C ILE A 140 -19.49 14.67 -6.16
N GLY A 141 -20.08 13.97 -5.18
CA GLY A 141 -21.31 14.39 -4.52
C GLY A 141 -22.57 13.88 -5.24
N ASP A 142 -23.74 14.12 -4.62
CA ASP A 142 -25.07 13.83 -5.18
C ASP A 142 -25.24 12.40 -5.74
N ASN A 143 -24.65 11.40 -5.08
CA ASN A 143 -24.63 10.01 -5.54
C ASN A 143 -24.06 9.83 -6.96
N LYS A 144 -23.11 10.68 -7.36
CA LYS A 144 -22.42 10.63 -8.65
C LYS A 144 -20.92 10.41 -8.47
N MET A 145 -20.30 9.84 -9.50
CA MET A 145 -18.86 9.63 -9.58
C MET A 145 -18.33 9.84 -10.99
N ILE A 146 -17.04 10.18 -11.09
CA ILE A 146 -16.28 10.15 -12.35
C ILE A 146 -15.47 8.85 -12.36
N ALA A 147 -15.66 8.06 -13.41
CA ALA A 147 -15.05 6.74 -13.53
C ALA A 147 -14.59 6.46 -14.97
N ALA A 148 -13.54 5.64 -15.11
CA ALA A 148 -13.20 4.95 -16.35
C ALA A 148 -13.72 3.49 -16.23
N PRO A 149 -14.91 3.16 -16.75
CA PRO A 149 -15.65 1.99 -16.30
C PRO A 149 -15.14 0.67 -16.91
N LYS A 150 -14.97 0.58 -18.23
CA LYS A 150 -14.67 -0.69 -18.91
C LYS A 150 -14.20 -0.50 -20.36
N PRO A 151 -13.58 -1.54 -20.98
CA PRO A 151 -13.24 -1.53 -22.40
C PRO A 151 -14.43 -1.18 -23.29
N GLY A 152 -14.20 -0.35 -24.32
CA GLY A 152 -15.23 0.13 -25.23
C GLY A 152 -16.03 1.34 -24.71
N ASP A 153 -15.68 1.85 -23.54
CA ASP A 153 -16.30 3.03 -22.92
C ASP A 153 -15.25 4.16 -22.72
N HIS A 154 -15.65 5.25 -22.08
CA HIS A 154 -14.79 6.40 -21.80
C HIS A 154 -14.99 6.93 -20.37
N VAL A 155 -14.08 7.78 -19.91
CA VAL A 155 -14.20 8.49 -18.64
C VAL A 155 -15.47 9.34 -18.67
N LYS A 156 -16.39 9.09 -17.73
CA LYS A 156 -17.69 9.75 -17.71
C LYS A 156 -18.18 9.98 -16.29
N ILE A 157 -19.13 10.90 -16.16
CA ILE A 157 -19.94 11.04 -14.95
C ILE A 157 -21.05 9.99 -15.02
N GLN A 158 -21.20 9.24 -13.94
CA GLN A 158 -22.30 8.29 -13.77
C GLN A 158 -22.78 8.27 -12.33
N SER A 159 -23.97 7.71 -12.10
CA SER A 159 -24.45 7.45 -10.75
C SER A 159 -23.57 6.40 -10.07
N VAL A 160 -23.42 6.51 -8.75
CA VAL A 160 -22.92 5.41 -7.92
C VAL A 160 -23.98 4.31 -7.98
N TYR A 161 -23.69 3.28 -8.78
CA TYR A 161 -24.68 2.27 -9.19
C TYR A 161 -24.85 1.13 -8.18
N GLU A 162 -23.90 0.98 -7.27
CA GLU A 162 -23.93 0.00 -6.19
C GLU A 162 -23.17 0.53 -4.97
N ARG A 163 -23.26 -0.17 -3.84
CA ARG A 163 -22.58 0.24 -2.61
C ARG A 163 -21.07 -0.03 -2.74
N PRO A 164 -20.20 0.98 -2.60
CA PRO A 164 -18.75 0.77 -2.58
C PRO A 164 -18.34 -0.18 -1.45
N THR A 165 -17.39 -1.07 -1.72
CA THR A 165 -16.80 -1.96 -0.72
C THR A 165 -15.84 -1.21 0.20
N HIS A 166 -15.16 -0.18 -0.32
CA HIS A 166 -14.37 0.76 0.45
C HIS A 166 -14.56 2.19 -0.05
N ILE A 167 -14.45 3.15 0.86
CA ILE A 167 -14.40 4.59 0.54
C ILE A 167 -13.17 5.16 1.23
N ARG A 168 -12.35 5.91 0.48
CA ARG A 168 -11.08 6.46 0.94
C ARG A 168 -11.01 7.95 0.77
N ARG A 169 -10.79 8.66 1.87
CA ARG A 169 -10.47 10.08 1.85
C ARG A 169 -8.97 10.26 1.83
N ILE A 170 -8.49 10.87 0.76
CA ILE A 170 -7.06 11.04 0.49
C ILE A 170 -6.54 12.38 1.02
N LEU A 171 -7.40 13.39 1.11
CA LEU A 171 -7.02 14.79 1.35
C LEU A 171 -7.06 15.27 2.81
N ASP A 172 -7.39 14.40 3.75
CA ASP A 172 -7.36 14.77 5.17
C ASP A 172 -6.01 14.34 5.77
N ASP A 173 -5.29 15.32 6.34
CA ASP A 173 -3.91 15.29 6.87
C ASP A 173 -2.77 15.23 5.84
N VAL A 174 -2.65 16.27 5.01
CA VAL A 174 -1.34 16.68 4.49
C VAL A 174 -0.84 17.89 5.30
N PRO A 175 -0.18 17.71 6.46
CA PRO A 175 0.86 18.66 6.80
C PRO A 175 1.90 18.56 5.67
N ALA A 176 2.23 19.70 5.07
CA ALA A 176 3.36 19.79 4.16
C ALA A 176 4.64 19.45 4.93
N VAL A 177 4.98 18.16 5.05
CA VAL A 177 6.28 17.72 5.58
C VAL A 177 7.19 17.35 4.42
N ALA A 178 8.28 18.10 4.40
CA ALA A 178 9.41 17.99 3.50
C ALA A 178 9.90 16.54 3.38
N VAL A 179 10.18 16.17 2.13
CA VAL A 179 11.13 15.13 1.75
C VAL A 179 12.45 15.37 2.49
N GLN A 180 12.72 14.60 3.54
CA GLN A 180 14.05 14.38 4.10
C GLN A 180 14.19 12.90 4.50
N ASP A 181 15.39 12.41 4.21
CA ASP A 181 15.92 11.06 4.23
C ASP A 181 15.69 10.28 5.56
N MET A 182 15.00 9.13 5.51
CA MET A 182 14.82 8.22 6.66
C MET A 182 15.82 7.05 6.70
N SER A 183 17.01 7.21 6.12
CA SER A 183 18.05 6.16 6.17
C SER A 183 18.66 5.95 7.57
N SER A 184 18.38 6.81 8.55
CA SER A 184 19.11 6.85 9.84
C SER A 184 18.36 6.27 11.06
N LEU A 185 17.14 5.73 10.92
CA LEU A 185 16.36 5.19 12.05
C LEU A 185 16.18 3.66 12.01
N ARG A 186 17.22 2.90 11.66
CA ARG A 186 17.24 1.43 11.90
C ARG A 186 18.13 1.09 13.12
N PRO A 187 17.58 0.48 14.19
CA PRO A 187 18.36 -0.05 15.31
C PRO A 187 19.35 -1.14 14.85
N ALA A 188 20.56 -1.12 15.40
CA ALA A 188 21.66 -2.03 15.03
C ALA A 188 21.36 -3.53 15.23
N GLY A 189 20.36 -3.88 16.04
CA GLY A 189 19.97 -5.26 16.37
C GLY A 189 19.08 -5.99 15.35
N LEU A 190 18.67 -5.32 14.27
CA LEU A 190 17.93 -5.95 13.14
C LEU A 190 18.79 -6.08 11.87
N ARG A 191 20.12 -5.97 12.00
CA ARG A 191 21.07 -6.46 11.01
C ARG A 191 21.10 -8.00 11.03
N GLY A 192 19.96 -8.64 10.78
CA GLY A 192 19.90 -10.07 10.52
C GLY A 192 20.63 -10.35 9.22
N SER A 193 21.80 -10.99 9.34
CA SER A 193 22.67 -11.57 8.31
C SER A 193 22.44 -11.10 6.87
N ALA A 194 22.96 -9.92 6.56
CA ALA A 194 23.36 -9.55 5.19
C ALA A 194 24.75 -10.14 4.83
N ALA A 195 25.15 -11.23 5.48
CA ALA A 195 26.42 -11.93 5.25
C ALA A 195 26.15 -13.44 5.17
N GLY A 196 26.35 -14.01 3.97
CA GLY A 196 26.29 -15.46 3.72
C GLY A 196 25.09 -15.89 2.87
N GLY A 197 25.10 -15.62 1.57
CA GLY A 197 23.95 -15.90 0.69
C GLY A 197 24.32 -16.35 -0.72
N GLY A 198 25.43 -17.07 -0.89
CA GLY A 198 25.65 -17.78 -2.14
C GLY A 198 24.52 -18.79 -2.38
N LEU A 199 23.99 -18.86 -3.60
CA LEU A 199 23.09 -19.91 -4.04
C LEU A 199 23.89 -20.86 -4.97
N PRO A 200 24.83 -21.67 -4.44
CA PRO A 200 25.70 -22.49 -5.26
C PRO A 200 24.88 -23.46 -6.12
N GLY A 201 25.20 -23.53 -7.41
CA GLY A 201 24.50 -24.40 -8.37
C GLY A 201 23.10 -23.93 -8.78
N VAL A 202 22.64 -22.76 -8.33
CA VAL A 202 21.36 -22.17 -8.75
C VAL A 202 21.58 -21.26 -9.97
N PRO A 203 20.93 -21.52 -11.12
CA PRO A 203 20.94 -20.60 -12.25
C PRO A 203 20.42 -19.21 -11.84
N TYR A 204 21.04 -18.15 -12.36
CA TYR A 204 20.67 -16.75 -12.05
C TYR A 204 20.83 -16.35 -10.57
N ALA A 205 21.63 -17.07 -9.78
CA ALA A 205 21.90 -16.78 -8.37
C ALA A 205 22.16 -15.29 -8.10
N ASP A 206 23.01 -14.65 -8.91
CA ASP A 206 23.37 -13.24 -8.74
C ASP A 206 22.17 -12.30 -8.89
N LEU A 207 21.24 -12.62 -9.81
CA LEU A 207 20.02 -11.83 -9.99
C LEU A 207 19.10 -11.95 -8.78
N PHE A 208 18.97 -13.15 -8.20
CA PHE A 208 18.18 -13.36 -6.98
C PHE A 208 18.79 -12.66 -5.77
N VAL A 209 20.12 -12.70 -5.62
CA VAL A 209 20.83 -11.99 -4.54
C VAL A 209 20.65 -10.48 -4.69
N LYS A 210 20.87 -9.94 -5.89
CA LYS A 210 20.74 -8.51 -6.18
C LYS A 210 19.31 -8.01 -5.96
N ALA A 211 18.32 -8.73 -6.48
CA ALA A 211 16.91 -8.36 -6.32
C ALA A 211 16.43 -8.53 -4.87
N GLY A 212 16.87 -9.59 -4.19
CA GLY A 212 16.53 -9.82 -2.79
C GLY A 212 17.02 -8.69 -1.88
N ALA A 213 18.27 -8.25 -2.08
CA ALA A 213 18.82 -7.10 -1.38
C ALA A 213 18.07 -5.79 -1.70
N ARG A 214 17.69 -5.59 -2.97
CA ARG A 214 16.98 -4.38 -3.42
C ARG A 214 15.56 -4.27 -2.87
N TYR A 215 14.82 -5.37 -2.80
CA TYR A 215 13.40 -5.36 -2.46
C TYR A 215 13.06 -5.94 -1.08
N ASP A 216 14.07 -6.29 -0.28
CA ASP A 216 13.89 -6.88 1.05
C ASP A 216 13.09 -8.19 1.00
N VAL A 217 13.56 -9.10 0.12
CA VAL A 217 13.00 -10.45 -0.10
C VAL A 217 14.13 -11.47 -0.07
N SER A 218 13.89 -12.66 0.48
CA SER A 218 14.90 -13.73 0.52
C SER A 218 15.32 -14.17 -0.89
N PRO A 219 16.63 -14.19 -1.22
CA PRO A 219 17.12 -14.74 -2.49
C PRO A 219 16.72 -16.21 -2.69
N LYS A 220 16.69 -17.01 -1.61
CA LYS A 220 16.26 -18.41 -1.64
C LYS A 220 14.77 -18.53 -2.02
N LEU A 221 13.93 -17.60 -1.56
CA LEU A 221 12.51 -17.57 -1.93
C LEU A 221 12.33 -17.25 -3.42
N LEU A 222 13.08 -16.27 -3.96
CA LEU A 222 13.05 -15.93 -5.39
C LEU A 222 13.49 -17.11 -6.26
N ALA A 223 14.60 -17.77 -5.88
CA ALA A 223 15.09 -18.97 -6.56
C ALA A 223 14.07 -20.12 -6.52
N ALA A 224 13.44 -20.36 -5.37
CA ALA A 224 12.42 -21.41 -5.22
C ALA A 224 11.20 -21.15 -6.10
N VAL A 225 10.73 -19.89 -6.18
CA VAL A 225 9.63 -19.51 -7.06
C VAL A 225 10.04 -19.71 -8.53
N ALA A 226 11.20 -19.18 -8.96
CA ALA A 226 11.70 -19.37 -10.32
C ALA A 226 11.82 -20.85 -10.73
N LYS A 227 12.24 -21.71 -9.79
CA LYS A 227 12.32 -23.16 -10.01
C LYS A 227 10.96 -23.77 -10.32
N VAL A 228 9.92 -23.40 -9.57
CA VAL A 228 8.58 -23.96 -9.73
C VAL A 228 7.85 -23.36 -10.93
N GLU A 229 8.02 -22.07 -11.18
CA GLU A 229 7.39 -21.36 -12.29
C GLU A 229 7.88 -21.85 -13.66
N SER A 230 9.20 -21.92 -13.84
CA SER A 230 9.79 -22.16 -15.16
C SER A 230 10.86 -23.24 -15.19
N GLY A 231 11.24 -23.80 -14.04
CA GLY A 231 12.42 -24.66 -13.97
C GLY A 231 13.72 -23.91 -14.26
N TYR A 232 13.74 -22.59 -14.07
CA TYR A 232 14.79 -21.66 -14.52
C TYR A 232 14.87 -21.43 -16.04
N ASN A 233 13.80 -21.68 -16.79
CA ASN A 233 13.75 -21.37 -18.21
C ASN A 233 13.31 -19.92 -18.45
N PRO A 234 14.21 -19.02 -18.91
CA PRO A 234 13.86 -17.61 -19.12
C PRO A 234 12.97 -17.39 -20.35
N ARG A 235 12.75 -18.42 -21.17
CA ARG A 235 11.89 -18.41 -22.37
C ARG A 235 10.58 -19.17 -22.18
N ALA A 236 10.24 -19.55 -20.95
CA ALA A 236 9.02 -20.29 -20.67
C ALA A 236 7.78 -19.45 -21.03
N VAL A 237 6.77 -20.10 -21.60
CA VAL A 237 5.44 -19.52 -21.85
C VAL A 237 4.39 -20.54 -21.43
N SER A 238 3.51 -20.17 -20.50
CA SER A 238 2.40 -21.05 -20.11
C SER A 238 1.26 -21.02 -21.13
N LYS A 239 0.33 -21.97 -21.04
CA LYS A 239 -0.91 -21.96 -21.85
C LYS A 239 -1.76 -20.70 -21.62
N ALA A 240 -1.69 -20.13 -20.42
CA ALA A 240 -2.38 -18.89 -20.06
C ALA A 240 -1.62 -17.63 -20.49
N GLY A 241 -0.40 -17.76 -21.00
CA GLY A 241 0.42 -16.65 -21.48
C GLY A 241 1.34 -16.04 -20.43
N ALA A 242 1.60 -16.71 -19.30
CA ALA A 242 2.61 -16.30 -18.33
C ALA A 242 4.01 -16.44 -18.94
N GLN A 243 4.90 -15.47 -18.74
CA GLN A 243 6.15 -15.35 -19.50
C GLN A 243 7.41 -15.38 -18.63
N GLY A 244 8.42 -16.04 -19.18
CA GLY A 244 9.80 -16.02 -18.74
C GLY A 244 10.06 -16.66 -17.39
N LEU A 245 11.22 -16.29 -16.83
CA LEU A 245 11.82 -16.94 -15.66
C LEU A 245 10.89 -17.01 -14.44
N MET A 246 10.10 -15.95 -14.25
CA MET A 246 9.22 -15.77 -13.10
C MET A 246 7.73 -15.91 -13.43
N GLN A 247 7.40 -16.35 -14.66
CA GLN A 247 6.03 -16.54 -15.18
C GLN A 247 5.09 -15.37 -14.85
N LEU A 248 5.53 -14.16 -15.17
CA LEU A 248 4.67 -12.99 -15.02
C LEU A 248 3.66 -12.96 -16.16
N MET A 249 2.38 -12.79 -15.83
CA MET A 249 1.35 -12.47 -16.83
C MET A 249 1.67 -11.11 -17.48
N PRO A 250 1.40 -10.89 -18.78
CA PRO A 250 1.79 -9.65 -19.47
C PRO A 250 1.26 -8.36 -18.81
N GLY A 251 0.00 -8.39 -18.36
CA GLY A 251 -0.59 -7.26 -17.60
C GLY A 251 0.13 -7.00 -16.28
N THR A 252 0.46 -8.06 -15.55
CA THR A 252 1.23 -8.00 -14.29
C THR A 252 2.65 -7.48 -14.52
N ALA A 253 3.34 -7.99 -15.54
CA ALA A 253 4.67 -7.54 -15.93
C ALA A 253 4.68 -6.03 -16.20
N LYS A 254 3.73 -5.55 -17.02
CA LYS A 254 3.55 -4.12 -17.32
C LYS A 254 3.32 -3.30 -16.03
N GLY A 255 2.43 -3.75 -15.15
CA GLY A 255 2.15 -3.07 -13.87
C GLY A 255 3.35 -3.02 -12.91
N LEU A 256 4.28 -3.98 -13.03
CA LEU A 256 5.51 -4.02 -12.24
C LEU A 256 6.65 -3.18 -12.82
N GLY A 257 6.51 -2.69 -14.06
CA GLY A 257 7.55 -1.98 -14.80
C GLY A 257 8.49 -2.92 -15.58
N VAL A 258 8.07 -4.15 -15.83
CA VAL A 258 8.78 -5.14 -16.64
C VAL A 258 8.36 -4.93 -18.09
N THR A 259 9.28 -4.44 -18.91
CA THR A 259 9.05 -4.19 -20.35
C THR A 259 9.31 -5.42 -21.20
N ASP A 260 10.20 -6.30 -20.75
CA ASP A 260 10.44 -7.62 -21.32
C ASP A 260 10.46 -8.67 -20.20
N ALA A 261 9.48 -9.56 -20.17
CA ALA A 261 9.39 -10.62 -19.18
C ALA A 261 10.31 -11.81 -19.49
N PHE A 262 10.88 -11.89 -20.70
CA PHE A 262 11.89 -12.88 -21.08
C PHE A 262 13.30 -12.46 -20.67
N ASP A 263 13.51 -11.17 -20.37
CA ASP A 263 14.74 -10.70 -19.74
C ASP A 263 14.77 -11.15 -18.26
N PRO A 264 15.74 -12.00 -17.86
CA PRO A 264 15.79 -12.55 -16.51
C PRO A 264 15.92 -11.49 -15.41
N GLU A 265 16.67 -10.41 -15.66
CA GLU A 265 16.88 -9.36 -14.66
C GLU A 265 15.57 -8.58 -14.42
N GLN A 266 14.87 -8.18 -15.49
CA GLN A 266 13.58 -7.51 -15.38
C GLN A 266 12.54 -8.43 -14.71
N ALA A 267 12.43 -9.69 -15.14
CA ALA A 267 11.49 -10.65 -14.57
C ALA A 267 11.72 -10.85 -13.06
N VAL A 268 12.98 -11.04 -12.64
CA VAL A 268 13.34 -11.25 -11.22
C VAL A 268 13.09 -10.00 -10.39
N ASN A 269 13.43 -8.80 -10.89
CA ASN A 269 13.13 -7.54 -10.19
C ASN A 269 11.62 -7.32 -10.04
N GLY A 270 10.83 -7.59 -11.10
CA GLY A 270 9.38 -7.49 -11.07
C GLY A 270 8.76 -8.45 -10.04
N ALA A 271 9.15 -9.73 -10.09
CA ALA A 271 8.67 -10.73 -9.16
C ALA A 271 9.07 -10.44 -7.71
N ALA A 272 10.28 -9.94 -7.46
CA ALA A 272 10.73 -9.53 -6.14
C ALA A 272 9.90 -8.37 -5.58
N LYS A 273 9.60 -7.36 -6.40
CA LYS A 273 8.69 -6.26 -6.04
C LYS A 273 7.30 -6.76 -5.70
N MET A 274 6.76 -7.69 -6.49
CA MET A 274 5.45 -8.31 -6.25
C MET A 274 5.45 -9.11 -4.93
N LEU A 275 6.39 -10.03 -4.76
CA LEU A 275 6.52 -10.85 -3.55
C LEU A 275 6.70 -10.01 -2.28
N ARG A 276 7.45 -8.90 -2.35
CA ARG A 276 7.56 -7.98 -1.21
C ARG A 276 6.20 -7.42 -0.80
N GLY A 277 5.38 -7.01 -1.77
CA GLY A 277 4.02 -6.54 -1.51
C GLY A 277 3.18 -7.62 -0.84
N LEU A 278 3.18 -8.83 -1.39
CA LEU A 278 2.41 -9.97 -0.88
C LEU A 278 2.85 -10.41 0.52
N LEU A 279 4.16 -10.43 0.79
CA LEU A 279 4.68 -10.75 2.13
C LEU A 279 4.27 -9.71 3.17
N LYS A 280 4.27 -8.42 2.80
CA LYS A 280 3.79 -7.33 3.67
C LYS A 280 2.30 -7.45 3.95
N GLU A 281 1.51 -7.80 2.93
CA GLU A 281 0.06 -7.91 3.00
C GLU A 281 -0.39 -9.11 3.83
N PHE A 282 0.08 -10.30 3.49
CA PHE A 282 -0.38 -11.54 4.11
C PHE A 282 0.39 -11.94 5.37
N LYS A 283 1.57 -11.34 5.62
CA LYS A 283 2.46 -11.65 6.76
C LYS A 283 2.75 -13.15 6.92
N SER A 284 2.61 -13.91 5.84
CA SER A 284 2.66 -15.36 5.78
C SER A 284 3.20 -15.78 4.43
N VAL A 285 4.30 -16.52 4.42
CA VAL A 285 4.93 -17.02 3.19
C VAL A 285 3.97 -17.92 2.39
N PRO A 286 3.27 -18.93 2.99
CA PRO A 286 2.30 -19.74 2.26
C PRO A 286 1.20 -18.92 1.56
N LEU A 287 0.66 -17.91 2.23
CA LEU A 287 -0.40 -17.07 1.67
C LEU A 287 0.13 -16.11 0.60
N ALA A 288 1.34 -15.59 0.77
CA ALA A 288 2.01 -14.79 -0.27
C ALA A 288 2.28 -15.63 -1.53
N LEU A 289 2.68 -16.90 -1.38
CA LEU A 289 2.85 -17.82 -2.51
C LEU A 289 1.52 -18.18 -3.18
N ALA A 290 0.47 -18.42 -2.39
CA ALA A 290 -0.87 -18.62 -2.93
C ALA A 290 -1.35 -17.38 -3.72
N ALA A 291 -1.09 -16.18 -3.20
CA ALA A 291 -1.43 -14.93 -3.86
C ALA A 291 -0.58 -14.65 -5.12
N TYR A 292 0.66 -15.15 -5.16
CA TYR A 292 1.50 -15.05 -6.35
C TYR A 292 0.92 -15.88 -7.51
N ASN A 293 0.44 -17.10 -7.23
CA ASN A 293 -0.14 -17.99 -8.23
C ASN A 293 -1.62 -17.67 -8.56
N ALA A 294 -2.46 -17.45 -7.56
CA ALA A 294 -3.92 -17.29 -7.72
C ALA A 294 -4.40 -15.83 -7.70
N GLY A 295 -3.51 -14.89 -7.39
CA GLY A 295 -3.86 -13.51 -7.07
C GLY A 295 -4.28 -13.34 -5.60
N GLY A 296 -3.89 -12.22 -4.98
CA GLY A 296 -4.21 -11.91 -3.59
C GLY A 296 -5.72 -11.84 -3.31
N GLY A 297 -6.51 -11.44 -4.30
CA GLY A 297 -7.96 -11.39 -4.18
C GLY A 297 -8.61 -12.77 -3.94
N ALA A 298 -8.08 -13.83 -4.54
CA ALA A 298 -8.55 -15.19 -4.27
C ALA A 298 -8.20 -15.60 -2.82
N VAL A 299 -6.99 -15.29 -2.36
CA VAL A 299 -6.56 -15.61 -0.98
C VAL A 299 -7.44 -14.92 0.05
N HIS A 300 -7.81 -13.64 -0.17
CA HIS A 300 -8.74 -12.93 0.70
C HIS A 300 -10.15 -13.50 0.66
N ARG A 301 -10.68 -13.79 -0.54
CA ARG A 301 -12.03 -14.37 -0.71
C ARG A 301 -12.22 -15.65 0.09
N TYR A 302 -11.21 -16.50 0.11
CA TYR A 302 -11.26 -17.79 0.80
C TYR A 302 -10.68 -17.75 2.22
N GLY A 303 -10.16 -16.60 2.68
CA GLY A 303 -9.54 -16.46 4.00
C GLY A 303 -8.30 -17.35 4.20
N GLY A 304 -7.64 -17.74 3.11
CA GLY A 304 -6.60 -18.77 3.13
C GLY A 304 -6.17 -19.18 1.72
N ILE A 305 -5.48 -20.32 1.60
CA ILE A 305 -5.11 -20.87 0.29
C ILE A 305 -6.42 -21.24 -0.45
N PRO A 306 -6.71 -20.65 -1.63
CA PRO A 306 -7.95 -20.89 -2.33
C PRO A 306 -8.07 -22.37 -2.75
N PRO A 307 -9.29 -22.92 -2.89
CA PRO A 307 -9.53 -24.31 -3.29
C PRO A 307 -9.31 -24.53 -4.79
N PHE A 308 -8.28 -23.91 -5.35
CA PHE A 308 -7.82 -24.15 -6.71
C PHE A 308 -6.77 -25.25 -6.67
N SER A 309 -7.00 -26.35 -7.38
CA SER A 309 -6.11 -27.50 -7.36
C SER A 309 -4.67 -27.13 -7.73
N GLU A 310 -4.50 -26.19 -8.66
CA GLU A 310 -3.19 -25.66 -9.04
C GLU A 310 -2.50 -24.98 -7.85
N THR A 311 -3.18 -24.05 -7.17
CA THR A 311 -2.62 -23.28 -6.05
C THR A 311 -2.33 -24.14 -4.83
N GLN A 312 -3.22 -25.08 -4.51
CA GLN A 312 -3.02 -26.05 -3.43
C GLN A 312 -1.80 -26.95 -3.69
N ALA A 313 -1.50 -27.25 -4.96
CA ALA A 313 -0.29 -27.97 -5.34
C ALA A 313 0.96 -27.07 -5.44
N TYR A 314 0.78 -25.80 -5.81
CA TYR A 314 1.86 -24.83 -6.04
C TYR A 314 2.59 -24.48 -4.74
N VAL A 315 1.85 -24.08 -3.70
CA VAL A 315 2.42 -23.64 -2.41
C VAL A 315 3.40 -24.68 -1.81
N PRO A 316 3.03 -25.96 -1.62
CA PRO A 316 3.94 -26.95 -1.07
C PRO A 316 5.12 -27.26 -2.01
N LYS A 317 4.95 -27.17 -3.34
CA LYS A 317 6.07 -27.32 -4.29
C LYS A 317 7.13 -26.24 -4.09
N VAL A 318 6.72 -24.99 -3.95
CA VAL A 318 7.65 -23.87 -3.70
C VAL A 318 8.30 -24.00 -2.33
N GLN A 319 7.54 -24.37 -1.30
CA GLN A 319 8.10 -24.59 0.04
C GLN A 319 9.13 -25.72 0.06
N LYS A 320 8.89 -26.81 -0.68
CA LYS A 320 9.85 -27.90 -0.86
C LYS A 320 11.12 -27.43 -1.58
N ALA A 321 10.97 -26.64 -2.65
CA ALA A 321 12.11 -26.05 -3.36
C ALA A 321 12.91 -25.10 -2.46
N LEU A 322 12.23 -24.29 -1.65
CA LEU A 322 12.84 -23.38 -0.68
C LEU A 322 13.63 -24.13 0.40
N ALA A 323 13.06 -25.21 0.96
CA ALA A 323 13.73 -26.04 1.95
C ALA A 323 15.01 -26.68 1.38
N ALA A 324 14.99 -27.13 0.11
CA ALA A 324 16.16 -27.70 -0.55
C ALA A 324 17.32 -26.69 -0.76
N LEU A 325 17.02 -25.38 -0.78
CA LEU A 325 18.01 -24.31 -0.83
C LEU A 325 18.51 -23.88 0.57
N GLY A 326 17.88 -24.41 1.62
CA GLY A 326 18.15 -24.12 3.03
C GLY A 326 19.13 -25.09 3.71
N GLY A 327 19.48 -26.19 3.04
CA GLY A 327 20.45 -27.18 3.50
C GLY A 327 21.89 -26.68 3.52
#